data_AF-A0A0N4YST4-F1
#
_entry.id   AF-A0A0N4YST4-F1
#
_cell.length_a   1.000
_cell.length_b   1.000
_cell.length_c   1.000
_cell.angle_alpha   90.00
_cell.angle_beta   90.00
_cell.angle_gamma   90.00
#
_symmetry.space_group_name_H-M   'P 1'
#
loop_
_entity.id
_entity.type
_entity.pdbx_description
1 polymer ?
#
loop_
_entity_poly.entity_id
_entity_poly.type
_entity_poly.pdbx_seq_one_letter_code
_entity_poly.pdbx_strand_id
1 'polypeptide(L)'
;MLFDKPCIGMSFNSTGEYLSTVHKDEKAIFVWVNKKMYASHVNIQALPLDYEPVWNSCVPEIGVNTFVIDDESDEEWEVPKQIDASLVTYSGLAPSRWANLPYLELIKERNKPDQPVRKAKQAPFFLSAVPTLEGFEFDVPQDNSEENRKILQAKRSLLEIESSFSSSLRATQTVEDLLNVFTSLKNMSLSAIDFQLKTLPEDLLPKFFRMLTEVLKTRQNFELVQAYMATAMKIHRCALWRRESGDEKVDELTAVLEELSIEEDRIWSDYDEVMVQNTAVAQWVKNALL
;
A
#
# COMPACT_ATOMS: atom_id res chain seq x y z
N MET A 1 17.92 -15.02 -39.50
CA MET A 1 17.97 -16.35 -40.17
C MET A 1 16.61 -17.00 -39.98
N LEU A 2 15.76 -17.04 -41.01
CA LEU A 2 14.83 -18.18 -41.12
C LEU A 2 15.71 -19.40 -41.34
N PHE A 3 15.47 -20.52 -40.66
CA PHE A 3 16.25 -21.72 -40.96
C PHE A 3 15.81 -22.26 -42.31
N ASP A 4 16.64 -22.06 -43.33
CA ASP A 4 16.44 -22.64 -44.66
C ASP A 4 16.45 -24.18 -44.62
N LYS A 5 17.00 -24.78 -43.55
CA LYS A 5 17.12 -26.22 -43.36
C LYS A 5 16.17 -26.75 -42.29
N PRO A 6 15.43 -27.84 -42.57
CA PRO A 6 14.45 -28.40 -41.64
C PRO A 6 15.11 -28.96 -40.38
N CYS A 7 14.44 -28.77 -39.24
CA CYS A 7 14.81 -29.39 -37.97
C CYS A 7 14.53 -30.90 -38.02
N ILE A 8 15.55 -31.72 -37.75
CA ILE A 8 15.48 -33.19 -37.77
C ILE A 8 15.45 -33.81 -36.37
N GLY A 9 15.76 -33.03 -35.34
CA GLY A 9 15.75 -33.48 -33.96
C GLY A 9 15.71 -32.31 -33.01
N MET A 10 14.96 -32.46 -31.92
CA MET A 10 14.84 -31.45 -30.88
C MET A 10 14.74 -32.11 -29.50
N SER A 11 15.30 -31.47 -28.48
CA SER A 11 15.25 -31.94 -27.10
C SER A 11 15.32 -30.76 -26.13
N PHE A 12 14.40 -30.74 -25.16
CA PHE A 12 14.50 -29.84 -24.01
C PHE A 12 15.44 -30.42 -22.96
N ASN A 13 16.11 -29.54 -22.22
CA ASN A 13 16.77 -29.95 -20.98
C ASN A 13 15.71 -30.29 -19.89
N SER A 14 16.14 -30.96 -18.82
CA SER A 14 15.24 -31.41 -17.75
C SER A 14 14.48 -30.29 -17.04
N THR A 15 15.00 -29.06 -17.05
CA THR A 15 14.38 -27.89 -16.44
C THR A 15 13.48 -27.10 -17.41
N GLY A 16 13.55 -27.36 -18.73
CA GLY A 16 12.80 -26.62 -19.76
C GLY A 16 13.32 -25.22 -20.07
N GLU A 17 14.52 -24.88 -19.58
CA GLU A 17 15.21 -23.60 -19.80
C GLU A 17 15.84 -23.52 -21.20
N TYR A 18 16.34 -24.65 -21.70
CA TYR A 18 17.05 -24.73 -22.97
C TYR A 18 16.40 -25.76 -23.89
N LEU A 19 16.22 -25.37 -25.15
CA LEU A 19 15.87 -26.28 -26.24
C LEU A 19 17.09 -26.45 -27.13
N SER A 20 17.47 -27.69 -27.40
CA SER A 20 18.51 -28.02 -28.38
C SER A 20 17.87 -28.52 -29.66
N THR A 21 18.24 -27.96 -30.82
CA THR A 21 17.78 -28.39 -32.14
C THR A 21 18.94 -28.81 -33.04
N VAL A 22 18.68 -29.79 -33.90
CA VAL A 22 19.59 -30.27 -34.94
C VAL A 22 18.89 -30.15 -36.29
N HIS A 23 19.58 -29.60 -37.28
CA HIS A 23 19.03 -29.33 -38.61
C HIS A 23 19.70 -30.21 -39.67
N LYS A 24 18.97 -30.52 -40.74
CA LYS A 24 19.48 -31.34 -41.85
C LYS A 24 20.73 -30.70 -42.45
N ASP A 25 21.75 -31.49 -42.76
CA ASP A 25 23.01 -31.03 -43.39
C ASP A 25 23.75 -29.91 -42.62
N GLU A 26 23.52 -29.79 -41.31
CA GLU A 26 24.30 -28.96 -40.38
C GLU A 26 25.10 -29.82 -39.40
N LYS A 27 26.36 -29.48 -39.19
CA LYS A 27 27.25 -30.18 -38.22
C LYS A 27 27.20 -29.60 -36.81
N ALA A 28 26.27 -28.68 -36.55
CA ALA A 28 26.15 -27.95 -35.28
C ALA A 28 24.84 -28.29 -34.56
N ILE A 29 24.86 -28.16 -33.23
CA ILE A 29 23.68 -28.18 -32.37
C ILE A 29 23.35 -26.73 -32.03
N PHE A 30 22.11 -26.31 -32.29
CA PHE A 30 21.62 -24.97 -31.96
C PHE A 30 20.94 -25.02 -30.60
N VAL A 31 21.29 -24.08 -29.72
CA VAL A 31 20.70 -23.99 -28.37
C VAL A 31 19.88 -22.72 -28.27
N TRP A 32 18.66 -22.89 -27.78
CA TRP A 32 17.66 -21.85 -27.63
C TRP A 32 17.35 -21.66 -26.15
N VAL A 33 17.15 -20.42 -25.73
CA VAL A 33 16.72 -20.10 -24.37
C VAL A 33 15.22 -19.83 -24.37
N ASN A 34 14.50 -20.47 -23.45
CA ASN A 34 13.08 -20.27 -23.29
C ASN A 34 12.79 -18.89 -22.68
N LYS A 35 12.35 -17.94 -23.50
CA LYS A 35 12.01 -16.58 -23.05
C LYS A 35 10.99 -16.56 -21.92
N LYS A 36 10.04 -17.51 -21.89
CA LYS A 36 9.01 -17.61 -20.84
C LYS A 36 9.60 -17.81 -19.44
N MET A 37 10.81 -18.38 -19.32
CA MET A 37 11.44 -18.61 -18.02
C MET A 37 12.12 -17.36 -17.45
N TYR A 38 12.46 -16.38 -18.30
CA TYR A 38 13.28 -15.23 -17.92
C TYR A 38 12.62 -13.88 -18.16
N ALA A 39 11.54 -13.85 -18.94
CA ALA A 39 10.74 -12.67 -19.21
C ALA A 39 9.45 -12.71 -18.39
N SER A 40 9.12 -11.59 -17.77
CA SER A 40 7.91 -11.46 -16.94
C SER A 40 6.62 -11.49 -17.77
N HIS A 41 6.68 -11.18 -19.07
CA HIS A 41 5.54 -11.01 -19.96
C HIS A 41 5.78 -11.73 -21.30
N VAL A 42 5.39 -13.01 -21.39
CA VAL A 42 5.37 -13.75 -22.67
C VAL A 42 3.95 -14.20 -22.91
N ASN A 43 3.24 -13.48 -23.77
CA ASN A 43 1.87 -13.83 -24.13
C ASN A 43 1.87 -15.01 -25.10
N ILE A 44 1.13 -16.08 -24.75
CA ILE A 44 0.97 -17.25 -25.63
C ILE A 44 -0.37 -17.10 -26.32
N GLN A 45 -0.35 -16.55 -27.52
CA GLN A 45 -1.52 -16.44 -28.38
C GLN A 45 -1.40 -17.38 -29.58
N ALA A 46 -2.53 -17.87 -30.05
CA ALA A 46 -2.57 -18.60 -31.31
C ALA A 46 -2.24 -17.64 -32.46
N LEU A 47 -1.13 -17.91 -33.14
CA LEU A 47 -0.75 -17.11 -34.30
C LEU A 47 -1.72 -17.38 -35.47
N PRO A 48 -2.02 -16.37 -36.31
CA PRO A 48 -2.80 -16.54 -37.53
C PRO A 48 -2.23 -17.63 -38.44
N LEU A 49 -3.08 -18.27 -39.25
CA LEU A 49 -2.67 -19.35 -40.16
C LEU A 49 -1.68 -18.87 -41.23
N ASP A 50 -1.72 -17.59 -41.58
CA ASP A 50 -0.87 -16.89 -42.52
C ASP A 50 0.31 -16.17 -41.84
N TYR A 51 0.56 -16.43 -40.56
CA TYR A 51 1.66 -15.82 -39.83
C TYR A 51 3.02 -16.28 -40.38
N GLU A 52 3.77 -15.34 -40.93
CA GLU A 52 5.18 -15.53 -41.30
C GLU A 52 6.08 -14.96 -40.18
N PRO A 53 6.97 -15.77 -39.58
CA PRO A 53 7.83 -15.31 -38.51
C PRO A 53 8.87 -14.31 -39.03
N VAL A 54 8.79 -13.06 -38.56
CA VAL A 54 9.79 -12.03 -38.88
C VAL A 54 10.86 -11.97 -37.80
N TRP A 55 12.12 -12.16 -38.18
CA TRP A 55 13.24 -12.05 -37.26
C TRP A 55 13.70 -10.59 -37.14
N ASN A 56 13.09 -9.82 -36.24
CA ASN A 56 13.63 -8.51 -35.87
C ASN A 56 14.82 -8.73 -34.94
N SER A 57 16.02 -8.83 -35.51
CA SER A 57 17.27 -8.92 -34.75
C SER A 57 17.60 -7.55 -34.14
N CYS A 58 16.92 -7.15 -33.07
CA CYS A 58 17.44 -6.11 -32.18
C CYS A 58 18.53 -6.75 -31.30
N VAL A 59 19.69 -7.03 -31.91
CA VAL A 59 20.89 -7.40 -31.18
C VAL A 59 21.99 -6.45 -31.68
N PRO A 60 22.36 -5.41 -30.91
CA PRO A 60 23.62 -4.72 -31.15
C PRO A 60 24.76 -5.66 -30.77
N GLU A 61 25.81 -5.67 -31.58
CA GLU A 61 27.05 -6.36 -31.29
C GLU A 61 27.62 -5.92 -29.92
N ILE A 62 27.93 -6.90 -29.08
CA ILE A 62 28.92 -6.84 -27.99
C ILE A 62 28.65 -5.78 -26.89
N GLY A 63 28.07 -6.23 -25.77
CA GLY A 63 28.16 -5.53 -24.47
C GLY A 63 26.87 -5.54 -23.68
N VAL A 64 26.81 -6.39 -22.64
CA VAL A 64 25.80 -6.41 -21.56
C VAL A 64 24.34 -6.25 -22.04
N ASN A 65 23.71 -7.38 -22.37
CA ASN A 65 22.31 -7.43 -22.78
C ASN A 65 21.37 -7.07 -21.63
N THR A 66 20.88 -5.83 -21.59
CA THR A 66 19.59 -5.55 -20.98
C THR A 66 18.53 -5.89 -22.02
N PHE A 67 17.92 -7.07 -21.91
CA PHE A 67 16.78 -7.42 -22.75
C PHE A 67 15.59 -6.56 -22.31
N VAL A 68 15.21 -5.55 -23.11
CA VAL A 68 13.88 -4.95 -22.99
C VAL A 68 12.92 -5.89 -23.70
N ILE A 69 12.26 -6.73 -22.90
CA ILE A 69 11.20 -7.63 -23.36
C ILE A 69 9.91 -6.97 -22.91
N ASP A 70 9.49 -5.99 -23.70
CA ASP A 70 8.18 -5.38 -23.57
C ASP A 70 7.38 -5.83 -24.79
N ASP A 71 6.47 -6.77 -24.57
CA ASP A 71 5.44 -7.09 -25.56
C ASP A 71 4.28 -6.14 -25.24
N GLU A 72 4.22 -5.02 -25.95
CA GLU A 72 3.23 -3.93 -25.74
C GLU A 72 1.76 -4.36 -25.99
N SER A 73 1.47 -5.66 -26.11
CA SER A 73 0.13 -6.23 -26.36
C SER A 73 -0.57 -6.75 -25.10
N ASP A 74 -0.20 -6.21 -23.94
CA ASP A 74 -0.78 -6.54 -22.64
C ASP A 74 -2.22 -6.03 -22.51
N GLU A 75 -3.20 -6.86 -22.90
CA GLU A 75 -4.48 -6.87 -22.18
C GLU A 75 -4.24 -7.53 -20.82
N GLU A 76 -3.59 -6.79 -19.91
CA GLU A 76 -3.45 -7.17 -18.51
C GLU A 76 -4.87 -7.39 -17.97
N TRP A 77 -5.15 -8.58 -17.45
CA TRP A 77 -6.46 -8.89 -16.88
C TRP A 77 -6.68 -8.00 -15.65
N GLU A 78 -7.26 -6.82 -15.86
CA GLU A 78 -7.60 -5.90 -14.79
C GLU A 78 -8.69 -6.54 -13.91
N VAL A 79 -8.28 -7.05 -12.75
CA VAL A 79 -9.23 -7.51 -11.76
C VAL A 79 -10.00 -6.30 -11.25
N PRO A 80 -11.33 -6.27 -11.36
CA PRO A 80 -12.11 -5.14 -10.89
C PRO A 80 -11.88 -4.93 -9.40
N LYS A 81 -11.70 -3.67 -8.98
CA LYS A 81 -11.44 -3.29 -7.58
C LYS A 81 -12.51 -3.78 -6.61
N GLN A 82 -13.74 -3.94 -7.09
CA GLN A 82 -14.87 -4.49 -6.38
C GLN A 82 -15.78 -5.21 -7.36
N ILE A 83 -16.20 -6.43 -7.01
CA ILE A 83 -17.05 -7.26 -7.87
C ILE A 83 -18.51 -6.76 -7.80
N ASP A 84 -18.97 -6.42 -6.60
CA ASP A 84 -20.33 -5.93 -6.35
C ASP A 84 -20.31 -4.94 -5.17
N ALA A 85 -21.12 -3.88 -5.27
CA ALA A 85 -21.19 -2.82 -4.26
C ALA A 85 -21.75 -3.30 -2.91
N SER A 86 -22.49 -4.41 -2.88
CA SER A 86 -22.97 -5.06 -1.66
C SER A 86 -21.88 -5.87 -0.95
N LEU A 87 -20.76 -6.18 -1.60
CA LEU A 87 -19.71 -6.99 -0.99
C LEU A 87 -18.68 -6.12 -0.27
N VAL A 88 -18.26 -6.57 0.91
CA VAL A 88 -17.16 -6.00 1.66
C VAL A 88 -15.83 -6.36 0.99
N THR A 89 -14.98 -5.35 0.74
CA THR A 89 -13.64 -5.53 0.19
C THR A 89 -12.56 -5.02 1.14
N TYR A 90 -11.45 -5.76 1.18
CA TYR A 90 -10.25 -5.36 1.89
C TYR A 90 -9.38 -4.45 1.01
N SER A 91 -8.53 -3.65 1.65
CA SER A 91 -7.68 -2.65 0.97
C SER A 91 -6.54 -3.22 0.13
N GLY A 92 -6.26 -4.53 0.25
CA GLY A 92 -5.10 -5.20 -0.36
C GLY A 92 -3.76 -4.93 0.34
N LEU A 93 -3.76 -4.12 1.41
CA LEU A 93 -2.54 -3.84 2.15
C LEU A 93 -2.20 -4.99 3.12
N ALA A 94 -0.90 -5.26 3.30
CA ALA A 94 -0.44 -6.26 4.26
C ALA A 94 -0.96 -5.96 5.69
N PRO A 95 -1.38 -6.97 6.48
CA PRO A 95 -1.89 -6.79 7.84
C PRO A 95 -0.97 -5.99 8.77
N SER A 96 0.34 -6.06 8.56
CA SER A 96 1.34 -5.30 9.30
C SER A 96 1.17 -3.77 9.20
N ARG A 97 0.47 -3.26 8.18
CA ARG A 97 0.20 -1.83 7.98
C ARG A 97 -0.98 -1.28 8.76
N TRP A 98 -1.83 -2.12 9.34
CA TRP A 98 -3.04 -1.65 10.03
C TRP A 98 -3.35 -2.40 11.33
N ALA A 99 -3.13 -3.72 11.39
CA ALA A 99 -3.53 -4.54 12.53
C ALA A 99 -2.81 -4.15 13.83
N ASN A 100 -1.57 -3.65 13.70
CA ASN A 100 -0.73 -3.23 14.82
C ASN A 100 -0.94 -1.78 15.25
N LEU A 101 -1.72 -0.99 14.50
CA LEU A 101 -1.88 0.44 14.73
C LEU A 101 -2.38 0.77 16.15
N PRO A 102 -3.41 0.06 16.70
CA PRO A 102 -3.88 0.32 18.07
C PRO A 102 -2.84 0.01 19.16
N TYR A 103 -1.84 -0.81 18.85
CA TYR A 103 -0.84 -1.32 19.79
C TYR A 103 0.58 -0.83 19.48
N LEU A 104 0.71 0.16 18.59
CA LEU A 104 2.01 0.56 18.05
C LEU A 104 2.96 1.08 19.15
N GLU A 105 2.44 1.73 20.18
CA GLU A 105 3.25 2.18 21.33
C GLU A 105 3.87 1.03 22.11
N LEU A 106 3.09 -0.03 22.38
CA LEU A 106 3.57 -1.22 23.07
C LEU A 106 4.63 -1.94 22.25
N ILE A 107 4.44 -2.00 20.93
CA ILE A 107 5.42 -2.58 20.01
C ILE A 107 6.70 -1.77 19.99
N LYS A 108 6.60 -0.43 19.91
CA LYS A 108 7.74 0.49 19.97
C LYS A 108 8.49 0.33 21.30
N GLU A 109 7.78 0.18 22.41
CA GLU A 109 8.38 -0.04 23.73
C GLU A 109 9.13 -1.35 23.83
N ARG A 110 8.52 -2.46 23.38
CA ARG A 110 9.15 -3.78 23.32
C ARG A 110 10.39 -3.78 22.42
N ASN A 111 10.35 -3.04 21.32
CA ASN A 111 11.45 -2.99 20.34
C ASN A 111 12.57 -2.01 20.75
N LYS A 112 12.47 -1.31 21.89
CA LYS A 112 13.56 -0.47 22.39
C LYS A 112 14.78 -1.36 22.69
N PRO A 113 15.99 -0.94 22.29
CA PRO A 113 17.20 -1.72 22.56
C PRO A 113 17.47 -1.82 24.07
N ASP A 114 17.77 -3.03 24.55
CA ASP A 114 18.06 -3.30 25.98
C ASP A 114 19.26 -2.50 26.50
N GLN A 115 20.29 -2.37 25.65
CA GLN A 115 21.42 -1.49 25.93
C GLN A 115 21.21 -0.16 25.20
N PRO A 116 21.01 0.97 25.90
CA PRO A 116 20.85 2.25 25.25
C PRO A 116 22.13 2.60 24.50
N VAL A 117 21.98 3.13 23.28
CA VAL A 117 23.11 3.60 22.48
C VAL A 117 23.94 4.58 23.32
N ARG A 118 25.26 4.37 23.37
CA ARG A 118 26.19 5.21 24.13
C ARG A 118 26.09 6.64 23.61
N LYS A 119 25.35 7.49 24.34
CA LYS A 119 25.17 8.91 24.00
C LYS A 119 26.56 9.55 23.93
N ALA A 120 26.91 10.14 22.78
CA ALA A 120 28.13 10.92 22.66
C ALA A 120 28.07 12.08 23.68
N LYS A 121 29.16 12.33 24.42
CA LYS A 121 29.21 13.36 25.47
C LYS A 121 28.98 14.79 24.93
N GLN A 122 29.15 15.00 23.63
CA GLN A 122 28.98 16.28 22.94
C GLN A 122 28.13 16.07 21.67
N ALA A 123 26.89 15.62 21.82
CA ALA A 123 25.93 15.67 20.73
C ALA A 123 25.36 17.10 20.61
N PRO A 124 25.30 17.69 19.41
CA PRO A 124 24.64 18.97 19.22
C PRO A 124 23.15 18.84 19.56
N PHE A 125 22.58 19.86 20.22
CA PHE A 125 21.16 19.85 20.60
C PHE A 125 20.23 19.84 19.38
N PHE A 126 20.64 20.48 18.29
CA PHE A 126 19.95 20.44 17.01
C PHE A 126 20.77 19.59 16.04
N LEU A 127 20.20 18.48 15.57
CA LEU A 127 20.76 17.73 14.45
C LEU A 127 20.46 18.49 13.16
N SER A 128 21.46 18.73 12.32
CA SER A 128 21.26 19.31 10.99
C SER A 128 20.46 18.34 10.12
N ALA A 129 19.43 18.82 9.43
CA ALA A 129 18.64 18.01 8.50
C ALA A 129 18.51 18.73 7.16
N VAL A 130 18.71 18.00 6.07
CA VAL A 130 18.53 18.46 4.68
C VAL A 130 17.15 18.01 4.21
N PRO A 131 16.35 18.90 3.59
CA PRO A 131 15.08 18.51 2.99
C PRO A 131 15.32 17.61 1.76
N THR A 132 14.63 16.48 1.69
CA THR A 132 14.63 15.56 0.54
C THR A 132 13.23 15.53 -0.08
N LEU A 133 13.08 14.95 -1.29
CA LEU A 133 11.78 14.85 -1.97
C LEU A 133 10.70 14.14 -1.12
N GLU A 134 11.11 13.27 -0.19
CA GLU A 134 10.23 12.48 0.68
C GLU A 134 10.16 13.00 2.14
N GLY A 135 10.81 14.13 2.45
CA GLY A 135 10.78 14.71 3.80
C GLY A 135 12.10 15.37 4.20
N PHE A 136 12.84 14.73 5.10
CA PHE A 136 14.15 15.21 5.55
C PHE A 136 15.11 14.05 5.85
N GLU A 137 16.38 14.27 5.60
CA GLU A 137 17.48 13.36 5.93
C GLU A 137 18.46 14.08 6.86
N PHE A 138 18.97 13.40 7.89
CA PHE A 138 19.93 14.01 8.80
C PHE A 138 21.29 14.13 8.14
N ASP A 139 21.83 15.35 8.12
CA ASP A 139 23.09 15.66 7.48
C ASP A 139 24.26 15.14 8.33
N VAL A 140 25.29 14.60 7.67
CA VAL A 140 26.58 14.34 8.31
C VAL A 140 27.39 15.62 8.12
N PRO A 141 27.73 16.36 9.19
CA PRO A 141 28.13 17.75 9.08
C PRO A 141 29.38 17.92 8.19
N GLN A 142 29.21 18.63 7.08
CA GLN A 142 30.28 19.36 6.39
C GLN A 142 29.95 20.86 6.37
N ASP A 143 31.00 21.68 6.35
CA ASP A 143 31.10 23.02 6.92
C ASP A 143 30.01 24.07 6.59
N ASN A 144 29.82 24.97 7.56
CA ASN A 144 28.87 26.08 7.62
C ASN A 144 29.01 27.11 6.48
N SER A 145 27.94 27.35 5.72
CA SER A 145 27.74 28.59 4.95
C SER A 145 26.59 29.43 5.52
N GLU A 146 26.77 30.75 5.59
CA GLU A 146 25.83 31.72 6.19
C GLU A 146 24.46 31.77 5.48
N GLU A 147 24.37 31.23 4.27
CA GLU A 147 23.18 31.23 3.42
C GLU A 147 22.11 30.25 3.94
N ASN A 148 22.52 29.12 4.52
CA ASN A 148 21.61 28.14 5.14
C ASN A 148 20.83 28.71 6.34
N ARG A 149 21.41 29.70 7.05
CA ARG A 149 20.80 30.29 8.25
C ARG A 149 19.55 31.13 7.93
N LYS A 150 19.49 31.77 6.76
CA LYS A 150 18.33 32.56 6.32
C LYS A 150 17.17 31.67 5.87
N ILE A 151 17.48 30.56 5.18
CA ILE A 151 16.49 29.55 4.75
C ILE A 151 15.85 28.88 5.98
N LEU A 152 16.62 28.59 7.02
CA LEU A 152 16.13 28.02 8.28
C LEU A 152 15.20 28.98 9.07
N GLN A 153 15.45 30.30 9.01
CA GLN A 153 14.61 31.29 9.70
C GLN A 153 13.27 31.55 8.98
N ALA A 154 13.26 31.54 7.65
CA ALA A 154 12.01 31.63 6.88
C ALA A 154 11.10 30.41 7.12
N LYS A 155 11.68 29.21 7.32
CA LYS A 155 10.94 27.98 7.63
C LYS A 155 10.37 27.94 9.06
N ARG A 156 10.98 28.65 10.02
CA ARG A 156 10.41 28.81 11.39
C ARG A 156 9.14 29.66 11.43
N SER A 157 8.97 30.57 10.47
CA SER A 157 7.74 31.37 10.31
C SER A 157 6.56 30.57 9.75
N LEU A 158 6.79 29.33 9.32
CA LEU A 158 5.86 28.43 8.65
C LEU A 158 5.62 27.15 9.49
N LEU A 159 5.83 27.24 10.80
CA LEU A 159 5.35 26.26 11.77
C LEU A 159 3.81 26.33 11.79
N GLU A 160 3.17 25.81 10.75
CA GLU A 160 1.77 25.42 10.84
C GLU A 160 1.67 24.44 12.00
N ILE A 161 0.98 24.88 13.06
CA ILE A 161 0.66 24.08 14.24
C ILE A 161 -0.22 22.89 13.85
N GLU A 162 -0.86 22.98 12.68
CA GLU A 162 -1.77 21.99 12.12
C GLU A 162 -1.04 21.13 11.07
N SER A 163 -1.29 19.82 11.08
CA SER A 163 -0.71 18.91 10.09
C SER A 163 -1.37 19.07 8.72
N SER A 164 -0.67 18.71 7.65
CA SER A 164 -1.24 18.74 6.29
C SER A 164 -2.53 17.92 6.18
N PHE A 165 -2.61 16.79 6.89
CA PHE A 165 -3.83 15.98 6.97
C PHE A 165 -4.97 16.74 7.65
N SER A 166 -4.73 17.39 8.79
CA SER A 166 -5.74 18.18 9.49
C SER A 166 -6.22 19.38 8.65
N SER A 167 -5.29 20.07 7.96
CA SER A 167 -5.63 21.14 7.02
C SER A 167 -6.49 20.64 5.85
N SER A 168 -6.14 19.50 5.24
CA SER A 168 -6.94 18.89 4.18
C SER A 168 -8.33 18.46 4.68
N LEU A 169 -8.42 17.84 5.86
CA LEU A 169 -9.67 17.43 6.48
C LEU A 169 -10.56 18.64 6.86
N ARG A 170 -9.95 19.77 7.25
CA ARG A 170 -10.69 21.00 7.52
C ARG A 170 -11.30 21.58 6.25
N ALA A 171 -10.56 21.54 5.14
CA ALA A 171 -10.95 22.09 3.85
C ALA A 171 -12.03 21.27 3.12
N THR A 172 -12.28 20.01 3.50
CA THR A 172 -13.30 19.17 2.84
C THR A 172 -14.70 19.74 2.97
N GLN A 173 -15.44 19.77 1.86
CA GLN A 173 -16.84 20.18 1.82
C GLN A 173 -17.75 19.08 1.25
N THR A 174 -17.23 18.25 0.35
CA THR A 174 -17.99 17.19 -0.33
C THR A 174 -17.59 15.80 0.17
N VAL A 175 -18.41 14.80 -0.16
CA VAL A 175 -18.11 13.38 0.13
C VAL A 175 -16.86 12.91 -0.63
N GLU A 176 -16.69 13.37 -1.87
CA GLU A 176 -15.51 13.03 -2.70
C GLU A 176 -14.21 13.54 -2.05
N ASP A 177 -14.24 14.74 -1.46
CA ASP A 177 -13.08 15.27 -0.73
C ASP A 177 -12.71 14.38 0.46
N LEU A 178 -13.70 13.87 1.20
CA LEU A 178 -13.46 12.95 2.33
C LEU A 178 -12.81 11.65 1.85
N LEU A 179 -13.26 11.08 0.73
CA LEU A 179 -12.66 9.87 0.14
C LEU A 179 -11.22 10.12 -0.33
N ASN A 180 -10.93 11.30 -0.88
CA ASN A 180 -9.59 11.70 -1.30
C ASN A 180 -8.63 11.89 -0.10
N VAL A 181 -9.13 12.49 0.99
CA VAL A 181 -8.38 12.61 2.24
C VAL A 181 -8.10 11.24 2.86
N PHE A 182 -9.07 10.33 2.86
CA PHE A 182 -8.86 8.94 3.30
C PHE A 182 -7.81 8.22 2.46
N THR A 183 -7.85 8.38 1.13
CA THR A 183 -6.86 7.79 0.21
C THR A 183 -5.46 8.33 0.49
N SER A 184 -5.35 9.63 0.77
CA SER A 184 -4.08 10.25 1.18
C SER A 184 -3.55 9.64 2.48
N LEU A 185 -4.42 9.44 3.48
CA LEU A 185 -4.06 8.78 4.74
C LEU A 185 -3.65 7.32 4.54
N LYS A 186 -4.36 6.58 3.67
CA LYS A 186 -4.06 5.18 3.29
C LYS A 186 -2.65 5.01 2.70
N ASN A 187 -2.18 6.01 1.95
CA ASN A 187 -0.87 5.97 1.30
C ASN A 187 0.29 6.39 2.21
N MET A 188 0.02 6.80 3.45
CA MET A 188 1.05 7.15 4.43
C MET A 188 1.72 5.91 5.05
N SER A 189 2.90 6.12 5.64
CA SER A 189 3.54 5.07 6.45
C SER A 189 2.80 4.86 7.78
N LEU A 190 2.93 3.67 8.37
CA LEU A 190 2.31 3.34 9.66
C LEU A 190 2.63 4.37 10.77
N SER A 191 3.88 4.84 10.82
CA SER A 191 4.32 5.86 11.78
C SER A 191 3.70 7.24 11.49
N ALA A 192 3.53 7.59 10.22
CA ALA A 192 2.87 8.83 9.83
C ALA A 192 1.38 8.78 10.18
N ILE A 193 0.69 7.66 9.93
CA ILE A 193 -0.72 7.48 10.34
C ILE A 193 -0.86 7.62 11.87
N ASP A 194 -0.01 6.95 12.66
CA ASP A 194 0.02 7.07 14.13
C ASP A 194 0.21 8.53 14.58
N PHE A 195 1.10 9.26 13.91
CA PHE A 195 1.30 10.68 14.19
C PHE A 195 0.04 11.51 13.87
N GLN A 196 -0.53 11.37 12.66
CA GLN A 196 -1.71 12.13 12.25
C GLN A 196 -2.90 11.90 13.17
N LEU A 197 -3.15 10.64 13.56
CA LEU A 197 -4.24 10.30 14.47
C LEU A 197 -4.02 10.88 15.87
N LYS A 198 -2.78 10.96 16.37
CA LYS A 198 -2.46 11.56 17.68
C LYS A 198 -2.53 13.08 17.68
N THR A 199 -2.12 13.72 16.59
CA THR A 199 -2.13 15.18 16.47
C THR A 199 -3.45 15.74 16.01
N LEU A 200 -4.45 14.89 15.72
CA LEU A 200 -5.76 15.31 15.26
C LEU A 200 -6.44 16.21 16.31
N PRO A 201 -6.79 17.46 15.96
CA PRO A 201 -7.52 18.36 16.86
C PRO A 201 -8.92 17.84 17.21
N GLU A 202 -9.38 18.10 18.44
CA GLU A 202 -10.70 17.66 18.93
C GLU A 202 -11.85 18.23 18.09
N ASP A 203 -11.71 19.45 17.55
CA ASP A 203 -12.71 20.08 16.69
C ASP A 203 -12.87 19.41 15.31
N LEU A 204 -11.88 18.62 14.88
CA LEU A 204 -11.92 17.86 13.63
C LEU A 204 -12.39 16.41 13.81
N LEU A 205 -12.60 15.95 15.05
CA LEU A 205 -13.11 14.60 15.31
C LEU A 205 -14.44 14.30 14.60
N PRO A 206 -15.45 15.20 14.59
CA PRO A 206 -16.70 14.94 13.87
C PRO A 206 -16.46 14.70 12.37
N LYS A 207 -15.64 15.54 11.73
CA LYS A 207 -15.27 15.38 10.31
C LYS A 207 -14.48 14.09 10.06
N PHE A 208 -13.59 13.72 10.97
CA PHE A 208 -12.81 12.49 10.86
C PHE A 208 -13.70 11.23 10.93
N PHE A 209 -14.61 11.15 11.90
CA PHE A 209 -15.54 10.02 11.98
C PHE A 209 -16.50 10.00 10.79
N ARG A 210 -16.96 11.18 10.33
CA ARG A 210 -17.79 11.28 9.12
C ARG A 210 -17.04 10.79 7.87
N MET A 211 -15.75 11.10 7.73
CA MET A 211 -14.90 10.52 6.69
C MET A 211 -14.90 8.99 6.75
N LEU A 212 -14.72 8.41 7.93
CA LEU A 212 -14.77 6.95 8.11
C LEU A 212 -16.14 6.37 7.77
N THR A 213 -17.23 7.03 8.16
CA THR A 213 -18.61 6.63 7.80
C THR A 213 -18.82 6.61 6.29
N GLU A 214 -18.39 7.66 5.57
CA GLU A 214 -18.54 7.72 4.11
C GLU A 214 -17.71 6.65 3.39
N VAL A 215 -16.49 6.37 3.86
CA VAL A 215 -15.70 5.25 3.34
C VAL A 215 -16.37 3.91 3.64
N LEU A 216 -16.90 3.74 4.85
CA LEU A 216 -17.58 2.52 5.28
C LEU A 216 -18.81 2.22 4.41
N LYS A 217 -19.59 3.25 4.04
CA LYS A 217 -20.74 3.13 3.11
C LYS A 217 -20.36 2.58 1.74
N THR A 218 -19.11 2.78 1.29
CA THR A 218 -18.61 2.19 0.02
C THR A 218 -18.35 0.68 0.12
N ARG A 219 -18.37 0.11 1.33
CA ARG A 219 -17.97 -1.27 1.65
C ARG A 219 -16.54 -1.63 1.20
N GLN A 220 -15.67 -0.63 1.02
CA GLN A 220 -14.26 -0.81 0.66
C GLN A 220 -13.32 -0.47 1.81
N ASN A 221 -12.12 -1.08 1.80
CA ASN A 221 -11.07 -0.85 2.80
C ASN A 221 -11.55 -1.08 4.25
N PHE A 222 -12.42 -2.06 4.43
CA PHE A 222 -13.14 -2.29 5.69
C PHE A 222 -12.20 -2.44 6.88
N GLU A 223 -11.12 -3.20 6.73
CA GLU A 223 -10.13 -3.41 7.79
C GLU A 223 -9.36 -2.14 8.15
N LEU A 224 -9.13 -1.24 7.18
CA LEU A 224 -8.47 0.03 7.44
C LEU A 224 -9.39 0.97 8.22
N VAL A 225 -10.66 1.05 7.82
CA VAL A 225 -11.67 1.85 8.54
C VAL A 225 -11.75 1.38 9.99
N GLN A 226 -11.86 0.08 10.22
CA GLN A 226 -11.90 -0.53 11.54
C GLN A 226 -10.64 -0.24 12.36
N ALA A 227 -9.46 -0.40 11.77
CA ALA A 227 -8.19 -0.13 12.45
C ALA A 227 -8.01 1.36 12.82
N TYR A 228 -8.38 2.26 11.91
CA TYR A 228 -8.30 3.71 12.13
C TYR A 228 -9.31 4.16 13.19
N MET A 229 -10.52 3.63 13.14
CA MET A 229 -11.56 3.88 14.14
C MET A 229 -11.12 3.43 15.53
N ALA A 230 -10.70 2.17 15.69
CA ALA A 230 -10.24 1.63 16.96
C ALA A 230 -9.05 2.42 17.54
N THR A 231 -8.12 2.84 16.67
CA THR A 231 -6.97 3.65 17.08
C THR A 231 -7.39 5.05 17.51
N ALA A 232 -8.22 5.73 16.72
CA ALA A 232 -8.70 7.07 17.03
C ALA A 232 -9.52 7.09 18.32
N MET A 233 -10.41 6.12 18.52
CA MET A 233 -11.18 5.98 19.77
C MET A 233 -10.27 5.77 20.98
N LYS A 234 -9.22 4.95 20.84
CA LYS A 234 -8.25 4.73 21.92
C LYS A 234 -7.47 5.99 22.29
N ILE A 235 -7.02 6.76 21.29
CA ILE A 235 -6.27 8.01 21.49
C ILE A 235 -7.17 9.09 22.09
N HIS A 236 -8.35 9.31 21.50
CA HIS A 236 -9.23 10.43 21.81
C HIS A 236 -10.33 10.10 22.83
N ARG A 237 -10.21 8.95 23.54
CA ARG A 237 -11.21 8.46 24.51
C ARG A 237 -11.70 9.51 25.51
N CYS A 238 -10.81 10.39 25.97
CA CYS A 238 -11.14 11.43 26.95
C CYS A 238 -12.03 12.53 26.35
N ALA A 239 -11.77 12.91 25.10
CA ALA A 239 -12.59 13.87 24.36
C ALA A 239 -13.94 13.25 24.01
N LEU A 240 -13.94 11.99 23.53
CA LEU A 240 -15.16 11.25 23.18
C LEU A 240 -16.10 11.02 24.36
N TRP A 241 -15.55 10.84 25.58
CA TRP A 241 -16.34 10.60 26.78
C TRP A 241 -16.86 11.89 27.44
N ARG A 242 -16.37 13.07 27.03
CA ARG A 242 -16.75 14.33 27.67
C ARG A 242 -18.10 14.81 27.13
N ARG A 243 -19.14 14.69 27.95
CA ARG A 243 -20.47 15.25 27.67
C ARG A 243 -20.64 16.58 28.39
N GLU A 244 -20.18 17.67 27.79
CA GLU A 244 -20.59 19.01 28.21
C GLU A 244 -21.92 19.33 27.53
N SER A 245 -22.98 19.42 28.33
CA SER A 245 -24.34 19.62 27.82
C SER A 245 -24.49 21.07 27.32
N GLY A 246 -24.77 21.26 26.03
CA GLY A 246 -25.04 22.57 25.42
C GLY A 246 -24.01 23.09 24.42
N ASP A 247 -23.00 22.30 24.03
CA ASP A 247 -22.08 22.63 22.93
C ASP A 247 -22.55 21.97 21.62
N GLU A 248 -22.93 22.78 20.62
CA GLU A 248 -23.39 22.31 19.31
C GLU A 248 -22.41 21.32 18.65
N LYS A 249 -21.11 21.44 18.93
CA LYS A 249 -20.08 20.54 18.38
C LYS A 249 -20.11 19.14 19.02
N VAL A 250 -20.45 19.06 20.31
CA VAL A 250 -20.58 17.77 21.02
C VAL A 250 -21.82 17.04 20.51
N ASP A 251 -22.88 17.79 20.21
CA ASP A 251 -24.10 17.24 19.60
C ASP A 251 -23.82 16.75 18.16
N GLU A 252 -23.05 17.49 17.36
CA GLU A 252 -22.62 17.03 16.03
C GLU A 252 -21.78 15.75 16.10
N LEU A 253 -20.78 15.70 17.00
CA LEU A 253 -19.95 14.52 17.20
C LEU A 253 -20.79 13.29 17.56
N THR A 254 -21.75 13.45 18.48
CA THR A 254 -22.63 12.37 18.92
C THR A 254 -23.47 11.85 17.77
N ALA A 255 -24.06 12.75 16.96
CA ALA A 255 -24.85 12.37 15.79
C ALA A 255 -24.00 11.60 14.75
N VAL A 256 -22.76 12.02 14.50
CA VAL A 256 -21.85 11.31 13.59
C VAL A 256 -21.48 9.93 14.11
N LEU A 257 -21.25 9.79 15.42
CA LEU A 257 -20.93 8.50 16.03
C LEU A 257 -22.14 7.55 16.03
N GLU A 258 -23.35 8.06 16.24
CA GLU A 258 -24.58 7.28 16.09
C GLU A 258 -24.77 6.79 14.65
N GLU A 259 -24.58 7.66 13.66
CA GLU A 259 -24.61 7.28 12.25
C GLU A 259 -23.56 6.21 11.92
N LEU A 260 -22.33 6.40 12.41
CA LEU A 260 -21.24 5.44 12.24
C LEU A 260 -21.60 4.07 12.84
N SER A 261 -22.17 4.05 14.05
CA SER A 261 -22.58 2.82 14.72
C SER A 261 -23.67 2.08 13.95
N ILE A 262 -24.67 2.80 13.42
CA ILE A 262 -25.75 2.21 12.62
C ILE A 262 -25.20 1.60 11.33
N GLU A 263 -24.32 2.31 10.64
CA GLU A 263 -23.69 1.82 9.41
C GLU A 263 -22.75 0.64 9.66
N GLU A 264 -22.01 0.67 10.77
CA GLU A 264 -21.17 -0.42 11.22
C GLU A 264 -21.98 -1.67 11.51
N ASP A 265 -23.02 -1.58 12.34
CA ASP A 265 -23.91 -2.70 12.68
C ASP A 265 -24.53 -3.33 11.43
N ARG A 266 -24.97 -2.48 10.49
CA ARG A 266 -25.57 -2.93 9.22
C ARG A 266 -24.59 -3.74 8.36
N ILE A 267 -23.33 -3.32 8.29
CA ILE A 267 -22.33 -4.01 7.45
C ILE A 267 -21.78 -5.25 8.18
N TRP A 268 -21.56 -5.15 9.50
CA TRP A 268 -21.08 -6.25 10.31
C TRP A 268 -22.10 -7.38 10.43
N SER A 269 -23.41 -7.09 10.53
CA SER A 269 -24.42 -8.14 10.67
C SER A 269 -24.42 -9.12 9.50
N ASP A 270 -24.33 -8.58 8.27
CA ASP A 270 -24.27 -9.38 7.04
C ASP A 270 -23.01 -10.27 7.02
N TYR A 271 -21.90 -9.75 7.52
CA TYR A 271 -20.60 -10.42 7.49
C TYR A 271 -20.43 -11.45 8.63
N ASP A 272 -20.84 -11.11 9.84
CA ASP A 272 -20.68 -11.94 11.04
C ASP A 272 -21.51 -13.23 10.94
N GLU A 273 -22.75 -13.13 10.47
CA GLU A 273 -23.61 -14.30 10.30
C GLU A 273 -22.97 -15.34 9.37
N VAL A 274 -22.48 -14.88 8.21
CA VAL A 274 -21.82 -15.75 7.21
C VAL A 274 -20.51 -16.33 7.77
N MET A 275 -19.72 -15.53 8.48
CA MET A 275 -18.44 -15.98 9.03
C MET A 275 -18.62 -17.02 10.13
N VAL A 276 -19.59 -16.82 11.04
CA VAL A 276 -19.91 -17.77 12.11
C VAL A 276 -20.44 -19.09 11.53
N GLN A 277 -21.37 -19.02 10.57
CA GLN A 277 -21.91 -20.21 9.90
C GLN A 277 -20.80 -21.02 9.20
N ASN A 278 -19.98 -20.35 8.39
CA ASN A 278 -18.88 -21.01 7.67
C ASN A 278 -17.85 -21.62 8.62
N THR A 279 -17.52 -20.92 9.71
CA THR A 279 -16.57 -21.42 10.72
C THR A 279 -17.13 -22.66 11.43
N ALA A 280 -18.41 -22.64 11.81
CA ALA A 280 -19.07 -23.77 12.45
C ALA A 280 -19.12 -25.01 11.54
N VAL A 281 -19.49 -24.83 10.27
CA VAL A 281 -19.52 -25.93 9.28
C VAL A 281 -18.12 -26.46 9.02
N ALA A 282 -17.13 -25.59 8.80
CA ALA A 282 -15.74 -26.02 8.58
C ALA A 282 -15.19 -26.80 9.79
N GLN A 283 -15.48 -26.35 11.01
CA GLN A 283 -15.07 -27.03 12.23
C GLN A 283 -15.77 -28.38 12.39
N TRP A 284 -17.07 -28.46 12.05
CA TRP A 284 -17.81 -29.72 12.05
C TRP A 284 -17.22 -30.71 11.03
N VAL A 285 -16.99 -30.27 9.78
CA VAL A 285 -16.39 -31.11 8.73
C VAL A 285 -15.03 -31.65 9.17
N LYS A 286 -14.19 -30.80 9.76
CA LYS A 286 -12.88 -31.21 10.28
C LYS A 286 -12.99 -32.27 11.38
N ASN A 287 -13.97 -32.15 12.28
CA ASN A 287 -14.16 -33.07 13.40
C ASN A 287 -14.95 -34.34 13.04
N ALA A 288 -15.75 -34.32 11.97
CA ALA A 288 -16.56 -35.44 11.54
C ALA A 288 -15.86 -36.35 10.52
N LEU A 289 -14.84 -35.83 9.81
CA LEU A 289 -14.04 -36.58 8.82
C LEU A 289 -12.68 -37.06 9.36
N LEU A 290 -12.35 -36.74 10.62
CA LEU A 290 -11.26 -37.31 11.41
C LEU A 290 -11.83 -38.30 12.44
#